data_AF-M0DJX4-F1
#
_entry.id   AF-M0DJX4-F1
#
_cell.length_a   1.000
_cell.length_b   1.000
_cell.length_c   1.000
_cell.angle_alpha   90.00
_cell.angle_beta   90.00
_cell.angle_gamma   90.00
#
_symmetry.space_group_name_H-M   'P 1'
#
loop_
_entity.id
_entity.type
_entity.pdbx_description
1 polymer ?
#
loop_
_entity_poly.entity_id
_entity_poly.type
_entity_poly.pdbx_seq_one_letter_code
_entity_poly.pdbx_strand_id
1 'polypeptide(L)'
;MQVTTSRAVAPATAGDLARQTAFGVLTALVLVFAARLAIELLNVNVGATGAMNPFAAAPILGSVVVAGIAAAVAYAALDRFTARPTRNFVALAAVVFAGMLVPVVIFAPSLGVTVAGQVVLAVFRALVAVPLAAFVVGAVRL
;
A
#
# COMPACT_ATOMS: atom_id res chain seq x y z
N MET A 1 36.01 -2.95 -3.34
CA MET A 1 34.64 -2.65 -2.90
C MET A 1 33.84 -3.93 -2.90
N GLN A 2 33.56 -4.50 -1.73
CA GLN A 2 32.66 -5.64 -1.59
C GLN A 2 31.25 -5.08 -1.74
N VAL A 3 30.61 -5.32 -2.89
CA VAL A 3 29.18 -5.02 -3.04
C VAL A 3 28.46 -6.07 -2.19
N THR A 4 28.18 -5.74 -0.94
CA THR A 4 27.25 -6.50 -0.11
C THR A 4 25.86 -6.32 -0.72
N THR A 5 25.53 -7.14 -1.71
CA THR A 5 24.14 -7.31 -2.14
C THR A 5 23.35 -7.77 -0.92
N SER A 6 22.63 -6.83 -0.30
CA SER A 6 21.59 -7.16 0.67
C SER A 6 20.58 -8.01 -0.06
N ARG A 7 20.72 -9.34 -0.01
CA ARG A 7 19.69 -10.24 -0.50
C ARG A 7 18.45 -9.97 0.35
N ALA A 8 17.36 -9.59 -0.32
CA ALA A 8 16.03 -9.64 0.26
C ALA A 8 15.82 -11.06 0.83
N VAL A 9 15.38 -11.14 2.08
CA VAL A 9 15.12 -12.43 2.74
C VAL A 9 13.66 -12.73 2.50
N ALA A 10 13.39 -13.36 1.36
CA ALA A 10 12.05 -13.85 1.05
C ALA A 10 11.54 -14.71 2.24
N PRO A 11 10.25 -14.63 2.58
CA PRO A 11 9.70 -15.37 3.70
C PRO A 11 9.88 -16.87 3.49
N ALA A 12 10.46 -17.56 4.48
CA ALA A 12 10.73 -19.00 4.42
C ALA A 12 9.57 -19.83 4.99
N THR A 13 8.73 -19.20 5.82
CA THR A 13 7.58 -19.84 6.47
C THR A 13 6.34 -18.94 6.40
N ALA A 14 5.17 -19.54 6.62
CA ALA A 14 3.92 -18.79 6.76
C ALA A 14 3.97 -17.78 7.93
N GLY A 15 4.67 -18.12 9.01
CA GLY A 15 4.88 -17.22 10.15
C GLY A 15 5.71 -15.99 9.79
N ASP A 16 6.76 -16.17 8.98
CA ASP A 16 7.59 -15.06 8.48
C ASP A 16 6.78 -14.13 7.58
N LEU A 17 6.00 -14.70 6.65
CA LEU A 17 5.12 -13.92 5.77
C LEU A 17 4.08 -13.14 6.56
N ALA A 18 3.46 -13.76 7.58
CA ALA A 18 2.50 -13.09 8.45
C ALA A 18 3.14 -11.93 9.23
N ARG A 19 4.33 -12.15 9.82
CA ARG A 19 5.07 -11.11 10.55
C ARG A 19 5.46 -9.96 9.62
N GLN A 20 6.06 -10.27 8.46
CA GLN A 20 6.43 -9.27 7.46
C GLN A 20 5.23 -8.45 7.00
N THR A 21 4.11 -9.11 6.66
CA THR A 21 2.87 -8.42 6.26
C THR A 21 2.35 -7.53 7.38
N ALA A 22 2.34 -8.00 8.64
CA ALA A 22 1.88 -7.21 9.77
C ALA A 22 2.71 -5.94 9.97
N PHE A 23 4.04 -6.02 9.85
CA PHE A 23 4.91 -4.83 9.89
C PHE A 23 4.69 -3.91 8.68
N GLY A 24 4.44 -4.47 7.50
CA GLY A 24 4.06 -3.70 6.31
C GLY A 24 2.77 -2.92 6.51
N VAL A 25 1.74 -3.57 7.05
CA VAL A 25 0.44 -2.94 7.39
C VAL A 25 0.65 -1.86 8.44
N LEU A 26 1.36 -2.14 9.53
CA LEU A 26 1.61 -1.17 10.59
C LEU A 26 2.37 0.06 10.07
N THR A 27 3.41 -0.16 9.27
CA THR A 27 4.18 0.94 8.65
C THR A 27 3.32 1.76 7.71
N ALA A 28 2.52 1.12 6.85
CA ALA A 28 1.57 1.79 5.97
C ALA A 28 0.55 2.63 6.76
N LEU A 29 -0.01 2.10 7.84
CA LEU A 29 -0.93 2.83 8.71
C LEU A 29 -0.25 4.07 9.30
N VAL A 30 0.94 3.94 9.89
CA VAL A 30 1.68 5.07 10.46
C VAL A 30 1.91 6.15 9.39
N LEU A 31 2.36 5.77 8.19
CA LEU A 31 2.62 6.71 7.11
C LEU A 31 1.35 7.42 6.62
N VAL A 32 0.26 6.69 6.40
CA VAL A 32 -1.00 7.28 5.93
C VAL A 32 -1.62 8.18 6.98
N PHE A 33 -1.60 7.79 8.27
CA PHE A 33 -2.09 8.64 9.35
C PHE A 33 -1.23 9.88 9.54
N ALA A 34 0.09 9.78 9.41
CA ALA A 34 0.98 10.94 9.43
C ALA A 34 0.69 11.89 8.25
N ALA A 35 0.51 11.34 7.04
CA ALA A 35 0.16 12.14 5.87
C ALA A 35 -1.21 12.82 6.02
N ARG A 36 -2.20 12.09 6.56
CA ARG A 36 -3.52 12.63 6.87
C ARG A 36 -3.43 13.79 7.88
N LEU A 37 -2.66 13.62 8.95
CA LEU A 37 -2.43 14.68 9.94
C LEU A 37 -1.78 15.91 9.28
N ALA A 38 -0.80 15.73 8.40
CA ALA A 38 -0.18 16.84 7.68
C ALA A 38 -1.17 17.59 6.77
N ILE A 39 -2.07 16.88 6.10
CA ILE A 39 -3.13 17.46 5.24
C ILE A 39 -4.10 18.29 6.08
N GLU A 40 -4.50 17.79 7.25
CA GLU A 40 -5.36 18.50 8.20
C GLU A 40 -4.65 19.76 8.75
N LEU A 41 -3.38 19.67 9.13
CA LEU A 41 -2.58 20.81 9.63
C LEU A 41 -2.33 21.89 8.58
N LEU A 42 -2.10 21.48 7.32
CA LEU A 42 -1.89 22.39 6.19
C LEU A 42 -3.19 22.88 5.57
N ASN A 43 -4.33 22.44 6.10
CA ASN A 43 -5.68 22.79 5.63
C ASN A 43 -5.85 22.61 4.12
N VAL A 44 -5.30 21.51 3.59
CA VAL A 44 -5.35 21.22 2.16
C VAL A 44 -6.79 20.91 1.77
N ASN A 45 -7.35 21.69 0.84
CA ASN A 45 -8.68 21.42 0.31
C ASN A 45 -8.66 20.21 -0.63
N VAL A 46 -8.94 19.04 -0.08
CA VAL A 46 -9.03 17.76 -0.80
C VAL A 46 -10.42 17.51 -1.42
N GLY A 47 -11.39 18.38 -1.17
CA GLY A 47 -12.79 18.17 -1.57
C GLY A 47 -13.48 17.09 -0.74
N ALA A 48 -14.57 16.53 -1.28
CA ALA A 48 -15.38 15.42 -0.73
C ALA A 48 -15.61 15.43 0.80
N THR A 49 -16.76 15.95 1.23
CA THR A 49 -17.19 15.98 2.65
C THR A 49 -18.33 14.98 2.92
N GLY A 50 -18.52 14.58 4.19
CA GLY A 50 -19.62 13.72 4.63
C GLY A 50 -19.24 12.26 4.94
N ALA A 51 -20.25 11.41 5.13
CA ALA A 51 -20.08 10.04 5.64
C ALA A 51 -19.31 9.09 4.69
N MET A 52 -19.29 9.38 3.38
CA MET A 52 -18.53 8.63 2.37
C MET A 52 -17.16 9.27 2.06
N ASN A 53 -16.62 10.08 2.98
CA ASN A 53 -15.32 10.71 2.81
C ASN A 53 -14.19 9.65 2.73
N PRO A 54 -13.48 9.55 1.59
CA PRO A 54 -12.38 8.58 1.42
C PRO A 54 -11.16 8.89 2.32
N PHE A 55 -11.08 10.09 2.88
CA PHE A 55 -10.01 10.52 3.79
C PHE A 55 -10.32 10.22 5.27
N ALA A 56 -11.48 9.64 5.58
CA ALA A 56 -11.85 9.29 6.95
C ALA A 56 -11.01 8.11 7.51
N ALA A 57 -10.80 8.10 8.83
CA ALA A 57 -9.97 7.11 9.52
C ALA A 57 -10.41 5.66 9.27
N ALA A 58 -11.71 5.39 9.36
CA ALA A 58 -12.26 4.04 9.29
C ALA A 58 -12.08 3.40 7.89
N PRO A 59 -12.43 4.09 6.77
CA PRO A 59 -12.10 3.61 5.42
C PRO A 59 -10.61 3.36 5.20
N ILE A 60 -9.74 4.23 5.72
CA ILE A 60 -8.28 4.06 5.62
C ILE A 60 -7.86 2.78 6.34
N LEU A 61 -8.23 2.61 7.61
CA LEU A 61 -7.89 1.42 8.40
C LEU A 61 -8.36 0.14 7.73
N GLY A 62 -9.64 0.08 7.34
CA GLY A 62 -10.22 -1.11 6.71
C GLY A 62 -9.52 -1.47 5.41
N SER A 63 -9.28 -0.48 4.54
CA SER A 63 -8.63 -0.73 3.25
C SER A 63 -7.17 -1.18 3.38
N VAL A 64 -6.39 -0.62 4.30
CA VAL A 64 -4.98 -1.00 4.51
C VAL A 64 -4.89 -2.44 5.03
N VAL A 65 -5.75 -2.82 5.97
CA VAL A 65 -5.78 -4.19 6.51
C VAL A 65 -6.17 -5.20 5.44
N VAL A 66 -7.25 -4.92 4.69
CA VAL A 66 -7.70 -5.79 3.58
C VAL A 66 -6.62 -5.90 2.50
N ALA A 67 -5.94 -4.80 2.17
CA ALA A 67 -4.82 -4.80 1.23
C ALA A 67 -3.65 -5.66 1.72
N GLY A 68 -3.32 -5.61 3.01
CA GLY A 68 -2.29 -6.46 3.60
C GLY A 68 -2.62 -7.96 3.50
N ILE A 69 -3.86 -8.34 3.84
CA ILE A 69 -4.33 -9.73 3.71
C ILE A 69 -4.25 -10.18 2.25
N ALA A 70 -4.77 -9.38 1.32
CA ALA A 70 -4.73 -9.70 -0.11
C ALA A 70 -3.29 -9.83 -0.63
N ALA A 71 -2.36 -8.98 -0.18
CA ALA A 71 -0.95 -9.04 -0.53
C ALA A 71 -0.30 -10.34 -0.05
N ALA A 72 -0.53 -10.74 1.21
CA ALA A 72 -0.02 -12.00 1.75
C ALA A 72 -0.56 -13.21 0.97
N VAL A 73 -1.87 -13.23 0.68
CA VAL A 73 -2.50 -14.31 -0.09
C VAL A 73 -1.93 -14.37 -1.52
N ALA A 74 -1.78 -13.22 -2.18
CA ALA A 74 -1.22 -13.14 -3.52
C ALA A 74 0.24 -13.63 -3.56
N TYR A 75 1.05 -13.23 -2.58
CA TYR A 75 2.44 -13.69 -2.48
C TYR A 75 2.51 -15.20 -2.24
N ALA A 76 1.72 -15.73 -1.30
CA ALA A 76 1.67 -17.16 -1.01
C ALA A 76 1.24 -17.99 -2.23
N ALA A 77 0.29 -17.50 -3.02
CA ALA A 77 -0.09 -18.14 -4.28
C ALA A 77 1.06 -18.13 -5.30
N LEU A 78 1.75 -16.99 -5.46
CA LEU A 78 2.88 -16.90 -6.38
C LEU A 78 4.07 -17.76 -5.96
N ASP A 79 4.32 -17.88 -4.66
CA ASP A 79 5.35 -18.77 -4.10
C ASP A 79 5.04 -20.24 -4.39
N ARG A 80 3.76 -20.62 -4.31
CA ARG A 80 3.30 -21.98 -4.64
C ARG A 80 3.39 -22.32 -6.13
N PHE A 81 3.10 -21.35 -7.01
CA PHE A 81 2.88 -21.64 -8.44
C PHE A 81 3.98 -21.12 -9.37
N THR A 82 4.96 -20.36 -8.89
CA THR A 82 5.97 -19.73 -9.76
C THR A 82 7.39 -19.89 -9.23
N ALA A 83 8.36 -20.03 -10.13
CA ALA A 83 9.78 -20.15 -9.78
C ALA A 83 10.44 -18.82 -9.36
N ARG A 84 9.75 -17.67 -9.54
CA ARG A 84 10.26 -16.32 -9.26
C ARG A 84 9.21 -15.46 -8.55
N PRO A 85 8.76 -15.86 -7.33
CA PRO A 85 7.62 -15.26 -6.66
C PRO A 85 7.81 -13.77 -6.39
N THR A 86 8.98 -13.35 -5.90
CA THR A 86 9.29 -11.94 -5.61
C THR A 86 9.14 -11.05 -6.85
N ARG A 87 9.70 -11.44 -7.98
CA ARG A 87 9.64 -10.64 -9.22
C ARG A 87 8.20 -10.55 -9.73
N ASN A 88 7.48 -11.66 -9.72
CA ASN A 88 6.09 -11.71 -10.17
C ASN A 88 5.17 -10.90 -9.25
N PHE A 89 5.43 -10.94 -7.94
CA PHE A 89 4.67 -10.18 -6.96
C PHE A 89 4.88 -8.68 -7.12
N VAL A 90 6.12 -8.22 -7.32
CA VAL A 90 6.39 -6.78 -7.57
C VAL A 90 5.71 -6.32 -8.87
N ALA A 91 5.75 -7.14 -9.92
CA ALA A 91 5.04 -6.83 -11.17
C ALA A 91 3.52 -6.77 -10.96
N LEU A 92 2.95 -7.74 -10.24
CA LEU A 92 1.53 -7.77 -9.89
C LEU A 92 1.15 -6.55 -9.04
N ALA A 93 1.94 -6.21 -8.04
CA ALA A 93 1.73 -5.05 -7.18
C ALA A 93 1.76 -3.74 -7.99
N ALA A 94 2.67 -3.61 -8.96
CA ALA A 94 2.72 -2.47 -9.86
C ALA A 94 1.46 -2.36 -10.75
N VAL A 95 0.97 -3.49 -11.27
CA VAL A 95 -0.26 -3.55 -12.07
C VAL A 95 -1.48 -3.18 -11.22
N VAL A 96 -1.60 -3.75 -10.01
CA VAL A 96 -2.68 -3.42 -9.07
C VAL A 96 -2.61 -1.95 -8.66
N PHE A 97 -1.41 -1.42 -8.41
CA PHE A 97 -1.19 -0.01 -8.12
C PHE A 97 -1.69 0.89 -9.25
N ALA A 98 -1.28 0.60 -10.49
CA ALA A 98 -1.75 1.36 -11.66
C ALA A 98 -3.29 1.26 -11.81
N GLY A 99 -3.85 0.06 -11.63
CA GLY A 99 -5.30 -0.18 -11.69
C GLY A 99 -6.08 0.63 -10.66
N MET A 100 -5.59 0.73 -9.41
CA MET A 100 -6.28 1.50 -8.37
C MET A 100 -6.16 3.03 -8.53
N LEU A 101 -5.29 3.52 -9.42
CA LEU A 101 -5.25 4.93 -9.81
C LEU A 101 -6.32 5.27 -10.85
N VAL A 102 -6.81 4.30 -11.63
CA VAL A 102 -7.85 4.53 -12.63
C VAL A 102 -9.12 5.15 -12.00
N PRO A 103 -9.66 4.64 -10.88
CA PRO A 103 -10.80 5.29 -10.25
C PRO A 103 -10.51 6.70 -9.72
N VAL A 104 -9.26 7.01 -9.36
CA VAL A 104 -8.88 8.34 -8.87
C VAL A 104 -9.00 9.38 -9.98
N VAL A 105 -8.57 9.04 -11.20
CA VAL A 105 -8.60 9.97 -12.32
C VAL A 105 -9.95 10.01 -13.05
N ILE A 106 -10.71 8.91 -13.02
CA ILE A 106 -11.99 8.81 -13.75
C ILE A 106 -13.19 9.17 -12.87
N PHE A 107 -13.26 8.68 -11.63
CA PHE A 107 -14.46 8.81 -10.78
C PHE A 107 -14.33 9.88 -9.69
N ALA A 108 -13.14 10.13 -9.14
CA ALA A 108 -12.97 11.13 -8.08
C ALA A 108 -13.47 12.55 -8.48
N PRO A 109 -13.30 13.04 -9.72
CA PRO A 109 -13.85 14.33 -10.13
C PRO A 109 -15.37 14.40 -9.98
N SER A 110 -16.09 13.32 -10.34
CA SER A 110 -17.56 13.25 -10.19
C SER A 110 -18.04 13.26 -8.74
N LEU A 111 -17.16 12.98 -7.78
CA LEU A 111 -17.44 13.02 -6.35
C LEU A 111 -17.04 14.36 -5.70
N GLY A 112 -16.67 15.36 -6.51
CA GLY A 112 -16.24 16.68 -6.02
C GLY A 112 -14.85 16.66 -5.37
N VAL A 113 -14.01 15.67 -5.67
CA VAL A 113 -12.61 15.62 -5.23
C VAL A 113 -11.79 16.60 -6.08
N THR A 114 -11.06 17.49 -5.42
CA THR A 114 -10.20 18.47 -6.10
C THR A 114 -9.00 17.80 -6.75
N VAL A 115 -8.28 18.52 -7.62
CA VAL A 115 -7.01 18.02 -8.18
C VAL A 115 -6.01 17.70 -7.06
N ALA A 116 -5.94 18.56 -6.03
CA ALA A 116 -5.11 18.30 -4.85
C ALA A 116 -5.56 17.03 -4.12
N GLY A 117 -6.87 16.81 -3.96
CA GLY A 117 -7.43 15.58 -3.38
C GLY A 117 -7.08 14.33 -4.17
N GLN A 118 -7.04 14.40 -5.50
CA GLN A 118 -6.61 13.29 -6.36
C GLN A 118 -5.14 12.94 -6.15
N VAL A 119 -4.27 13.96 -6.08
CA VAL A 119 -2.84 13.77 -5.76
C VAL A 119 -2.68 13.14 -4.38
N VAL A 120 -3.41 13.63 -3.38
CA VAL A 120 -3.41 13.04 -2.03
C VAL A 120 -3.85 11.57 -2.06
N LEU A 121 -4.92 11.25 -2.80
CA LEU A 121 -5.41 9.88 -2.94
C LEU A 121 -4.39 8.96 -3.61
N ALA A 122 -3.63 9.45 -4.58
CA ALA A 122 -2.53 8.72 -5.19
C ALA A 122 -1.36 8.53 -4.21
N VAL A 123 -1.03 9.55 -3.42
CA VAL A 123 -0.01 9.47 -2.36
C VAL A 123 -0.41 8.46 -1.30
N PHE A 124 -1.64 8.48 -0.78
CA PHE A 124 -2.11 7.49 0.21
C PHE A 124 -1.98 6.07 -0.32
N ARG A 125 -2.38 5.85 -1.58
CA ARG A 125 -2.21 4.55 -2.26
C ARG A 125 -0.75 4.12 -2.32
N ALA A 126 0.17 5.03 -2.61
CA ALA A 126 1.61 4.73 -2.65
C ALA A 126 2.16 4.44 -1.24
N LEU A 127 1.75 5.21 -0.23
CA LEU A 127 2.13 5.00 1.17
C LEU A 127 1.63 3.67 1.73
N VAL A 128 0.62 3.06 1.13
CA VAL A 128 0.17 1.70 1.46
C VAL A 128 0.90 0.65 0.63
N ALA A 129 0.94 0.83 -0.70
CA ALA A 129 1.48 -0.18 -1.60
C ALA A 129 2.99 -0.39 -1.41
N VAL A 130 3.76 0.67 -1.18
CA VAL A 130 5.22 0.59 -1.09
C VAL A 130 5.67 -0.19 0.16
N PRO A 131 5.21 0.13 1.39
CA PRO A 131 5.57 -0.66 2.55
C PRO A 131 5.09 -2.10 2.44
N LEU A 132 3.83 -2.33 2.04
CA LEU A 132 3.32 -3.69 1.88
C LEU A 132 4.20 -4.49 0.92
N ALA A 133 4.53 -3.95 -0.24
CA ALA A 133 5.37 -4.65 -1.19
C ALA A 133 6.78 -4.89 -0.65
N ALA A 134 7.40 -3.89 -0.03
CA ALA A 134 8.76 -3.98 0.49
C ALA A 134 8.88 -4.99 1.64
N PHE A 135 7.92 -5.03 2.56
CA PHE A 135 7.94 -5.98 3.66
C PHE A 135 7.58 -7.40 3.20
N VAL A 136 6.55 -7.59 2.39
CA VAL A 136 6.11 -8.92 1.91
C VAL A 136 7.20 -9.64 1.12
N VAL A 137 7.99 -8.91 0.33
CA VAL A 137 9.11 -9.52 -0.41
C VAL A 137 10.40 -9.62 0.41
N GLY A 138 10.38 -9.20 1.68
CA GLY A 138 11.56 -9.20 2.56
C GLY A 138 12.66 -8.23 2.13
N ALA A 139 12.32 -7.14 1.45
CA ALA A 139 13.27 -6.07 1.10
C ALA A 139 13.69 -5.24 2.31
N VAL A 140 12.86 -5.19 3.35
CA VAL A 140 13.15 -4.57 4.65
C VAL A 140 13.41 -5.65 5.68
N ARG A 141 14.50 -5.50 6.44
CA ARG A 141 14.84 -6.41 7.54
C ARG A 141 14.12 -5.99 8.82
N LEU A 142 13.53 -6.97 9.50
CA LEU A 142 12.86 -6.85 10.79
C LEU A 142 13.73 -7.29 11.96
#